data_AF-A0A831TYL9-F1
#
_entry.id   AF-A0A831TYL9-F1
#
_cell.length_a   1.000
_cell.length_b   1.000
_cell.length_c   1.000
_cell.angle_alpha   90.00
_cell.angle_beta   90.00
_cell.angle_gamma   90.00
#
_symmetry.space_group_name_H-M   'P 1'
#
loop_
_entity.id
_entity.type
_entity.pdbx_description
1 polymer ?
#
loop_
_entity_poly.entity_id
_entity_poly.type
_entity_poly.pdbx_seq_one_letter_code
_entity_poly.pdbx_strand_id
1 'polypeptide(L)'
;MGLEFLNPGFLWATSLVGIPVLIHLLQRRRFRVVRWGAMEFLRLSVRSRSRRLKLEQVVLLLIRCLVLLALALALARPVLRPTEDGLTPLLALGAILLCVLGVAVCVSLAWGADPVVRRRCTVAASLTVILGAGATYGLIKSHSGSLLLRADARVHAIVVLDNSFSMGYRPAGAREGSLFEQARARALDLVQRGLRNGDSVSLILAADPPRAVIGRPSVDLDAVAAEIRAATLSASPTHFGKVARLCLDLLRHSPNPNREIYLITDCQAYGWQSEGVALEAEAWNALRQQARLTLLAVRDPNAQNLAVADVRSVGGIVTVGRQARFRVRLANHTPRTTAVNLLLEVDGKPAESVQVEVPARGEAT
;
A
#
# COMPACT_ATOMS: atom_id res chain seq x y z
N MET A 1 30.03 18.97 7.74
CA MET A 1 29.21 17.73 7.78
C MET A 1 28.82 17.48 9.23
N GLY A 2 27.53 17.50 9.57
CA GLY A 2 27.05 17.23 10.93
C GLY A 2 26.60 15.77 11.04
N LEU A 3 27.17 15.03 11.99
CA LEU A 3 26.65 13.72 12.41
C LEU A 3 25.58 13.98 13.47
N GLU A 4 24.30 13.87 13.10
CA GLU A 4 23.19 13.93 14.05
C GLU A 4 22.73 12.50 14.36
N PHE A 5 22.62 12.18 15.66
CA PHE A 5 22.17 10.88 16.15
C PHE A 5 20.71 10.98 16.59
N LEU A 6 19.85 10.10 16.07
CA LEU A 6 18.42 10.06 16.40
C LEU A 6 18.18 9.73 17.88
N ASN A 7 19.03 8.90 18.49
CA ASN A 7 18.93 8.53 19.90
C ASN A 7 20.32 8.58 20.56
N PRO A 8 20.79 9.76 21.01
CA PRO A 8 22.14 9.92 21.56
C PRO A 8 22.39 9.08 22.82
N GLY A 9 21.34 8.69 23.55
CA GLY A 9 21.46 7.82 24.73
C GLY A 9 22.05 6.44 24.44
N PHE A 10 21.92 5.92 23.21
CA PHE A 10 22.50 4.63 22.82
C PHE A 10 24.02 4.66 22.64
N LEU A 11 24.65 5.84 22.61
CA LEU A 11 26.11 5.94 22.60
C LEU A 11 26.72 5.35 23.88
N TRP A 12 26.02 5.41 25.01
CA TRP A 12 26.43 4.74 26.25
C TRP A 12 26.51 3.22 26.12
N ALA A 13 25.78 2.62 25.17
CA ALA A 13 25.86 1.18 24.90
C ALA A 13 27.21 0.75 24.32
N THR A 14 28.03 1.67 23.79
CA THR A 14 29.40 1.36 23.34
C THR A 14 30.31 0.94 24.51
N SER A 15 30.00 1.37 25.74
CA SER A 15 30.71 0.95 26.95
C SER A 15 30.60 -0.56 27.22
N LEU A 16 29.56 -1.22 26.69
CA LEU A 16 29.37 -2.66 26.83
C LEU A 16 30.45 -3.49 26.09
N VAL A 17 31.15 -2.89 25.12
CA VAL A 17 32.28 -3.49 24.40
C VAL A 17 33.44 -3.82 25.35
N GLY A 18 33.52 -3.19 26.52
CA GLY A 18 34.52 -3.49 27.55
C GLY A 18 34.34 -4.86 28.21
N ILE A 19 33.14 -5.44 28.20
CA ILE A 19 32.82 -6.68 28.96
C ILE A 19 33.65 -7.89 28.47
N PRO A 20 33.73 -8.20 27.16
CA PRO A 20 34.55 -9.31 26.67
C PRO A 20 36.05 -9.15 26.97
N VAL A 21 36.56 -7.92 26.94
CA VAL A 21 37.95 -7.59 27.27
C VAL A 21 38.21 -7.84 28.75
N LEU A 22 37.28 -7.41 29.62
CA LEU A 22 37.37 -7.59 31.06
C LEU A 22 37.36 -9.08 31.44
N ILE A 23 36.45 -9.86 30.85
CA ILE A 23 36.36 -11.31 31.07
C ILE A 23 37.65 -12.01 30.63
N HIS A 24 38.21 -11.64 29.46
CA HIS A 24 39.47 -12.21 28.98
C HIS A 24 40.63 -11.95 29.94
N LEU A 25 40.73 -10.73 30.48
CA LEU A 25 41.77 -10.35 31.45
C LEU A 25 41.62 -11.10 32.78
N LEU A 26 40.39 -11.31 33.26
CA LEU A 26 40.10 -12.05 34.49
C LEU A 26 40.40 -13.55 34.35
N GLN A 27 40.13 -14.12 33.17
CA GLN A 27 40.30 -15.56 32.92
C GLN A 27 41.76 -15.95 32.68
N ARG A 28 42.62 -15.00 32.27
CA ARG A 28 44.06 -15.20 32.12
C ARG A 28 44.77 -15.61 33.42
N ARG A 29 44.16 -15.37 34.59
CA ARG A 29 44.73 -15.65 35.91
C ARG A 29 44.40 -17.04 36.49
N ARG A 30 43.59 -17.88 35.83
CA ARG A 30 43.06 -19.12 36.45
C ARG A 30 43.69 -20.45 36.02
N PHE A 31 44.76 -20.45 35.22
CA PHE A 31 45.39 -21.71 34.79
C PHE A 31 46.38 -22.22 35.85
N ARG A 32 45.97 -23.20 36.67
CA ARG A 32 46.90 -23.99 37.49
C ARG A 32 47.59 -25.02 36.59
N VAL A 33 48.90 -24.85 36.40
CA VAL A 33 49.73 -25.80 35.66
C VAL A 33 49.98 -27.02 36.54
N VAL A 34 49.40 -28.17 36.20
CA VAL A 34 49.70 -29.45 36.86
C VAL A 34 50.89 -30.09 36.14
N ARG A 35 52.02 -30.30 36.85
CA ARG A 35 53.19 -31.01 36.30
C ARG A 35 52.88 -32.52 36.28
N TRP A 36 52.68 -33.07 35.09
CA TRP A 36 52.64 -34.51 34.87
C TRP A 36 53.87 -34.95 34.04
N GLY A 37 54.51 -36.06 34.44
CA GLY A 37 55.80 -36.53 33.94
C GLY A 37 55.87 -36.92 32.45
N ALA A 38 54.74 -37.07 31.75
CA ALA A 38 54.73 -37.42 30.32
C ALA A 38 54.97 -36.22 29.36
N MET A 39 55.12 -34.98 29.87
CA MET A 39 55.19 -33.77 29.03
C MET A 39 56.53 -33.53 28.33
N GLU A 40 57.62 -34.23 28.68
CA GLU A 40 58.91 -34.04 28.02
C GLU A 40 58.90 -34.50 26.56
N PHE A 41 58.15 -35.56 26.23
CA PHE A 41 58.04 -36.06 24.86
C PHE A 41 57.15 -35.18 23.95
N LEU A 42 56.17 -34.47 24.53
CA LEU A 42 55.26 -33.58 23.78
C LEU A 42 55.84 -32.17 23.55
N ARG A 43 56.95 -31.79 24.20
CA ARG A 43 57.54 -30.45 24.06
C ARG A 43 58.39 -30.26 22.81
N LEU A 44 58.85 -31.33 22.16
CA LEU A 44 59.67 -31.24 20.95
C LEU A 44 58.85 -30.89 19.69
N SER A 45 57.53 -31.09 19.69
CA SER A 45 56.65 -30.85 18.54
C SER A 45 55.71 -29.64 18.68
N VAL A 46 55.66 -28.99 19.85
CA VAL A 46 54.68 -27.91 20.14
C VAL A 46 55.30 -26.50 20.12
N ARG A 47 56.55 -26.34 19.65
CA ARG A 47 57.22 -25.02 19.64
C ARG A 47 56.67 -24.04 18.58
N SER A 48 56.00 -24.53 17.54
CA SER A 48 55.44 -23.69 16.45
C SER A 48 53.95 -23.35 16.61
N ARG A 49 53.20 -24.02 17.50
CA ARG A 49 51.74 -23.86 17.62
C ARG A 49 51.31 -22.76 18.62
N SER A 50 52.18 -22.31 19.52
CA SER A 50 51.83 -21.30 20.55
C SER A 50 51.57 -19.91 19.95
N ARG A 51 52.28 -19.51 18.89
CA ARG A 51 52.08 -18.19 18.25
C ARG A 51 50.75 -18.12 17.49
N ARG A 52 50.39 -19.17 16.74
CA ARG A 52 49.10 -19.25 16.04
C ARG A 52 47.93 -19.26 17.02
N LEU A 53 48.00 -20.04 18.10
CA LEU A 53 46.94 -20.09 19.11
C LEU A 53 46.74 -18.74 19.82
N LYS A 54 47.82 -17.98 20.08
CA LYS A 54 47.72 -16.63 20.65
C LYS A 54 47.12 -15.64 19.65
N LEU A 55 47.47 -15.73 18.37
CA LEU A 55 46.91 -14.88 17.31
C LEU A 55 45.43 -15.18 17.09
N GLU A 56 45.03 -16.44 17.01
CA GLU A 56 43.63 -16.84 16.90
C GLU A 56 42.81 -16.30 18.07
N GLN A 57 43.32 -16.39 19.30
CA GLN A 57 42.63 -15.86 20.47
C GLN A 57 42.49 -14.33 20.47
N VAL A 58 43.53 -13.60 20.05
CA VAL A 58 43.49 -12.13 19.95
C VAL A 58 42.56 -11.68 18.83
N VAL A 59 42.60 -12.35 17.67
CA VAL A 59 41.70 -12.09 16.55
C VAL A 59 40.24 -12.36 16.94
N LEU A 60 39.96 -13.44 17.66
CA LEU A 60 38.62 -13.76 18.15
C LEU A 60 38.11 -12.73 19.17
N LEU A 61 39.00 -12.17 20.01
CA LEU A 61 38.64 -11.10 20.95
C LEU A 61 38.30 -9.80 20.20
N LEU A 62 39.11 -9.42 19.22
CA LEU A 62 38.88 -8.23 18.39
C LEU A 62 37.55 -8.32 17.62
N ILE A 63 37.25 -9.48 17.03
CA ILE A 63 35.98 -9.71 16.32
C ILE A 63 34.79 -9.55 17.27
N ARG A 64 34.83 -10.11 18.48
CA ARG A 64 33.75 -9.95 19.48
C ARG A 64 33.50 -8.49 19.86
N CYS A 65 34.56 -7.71 19.99
CA CYS A 65 34.45 -6.28 20.31
C CYS A 65 33.86 -5.49 19.14
N LEU A 66 34.29 -5.80 17.91
CA LEU A 66 33.83 -5.13 16.69
C LEU A 66 32.34 -5.39 16.43
N VAL A 67 31.85 -6.62 16.68
CA VAL A 67 30.42 -6.96 16.55
C VAL A 67 29.56 -6.14 17.51
N LEU A 68 29.95 -6.01 18.78
CA LEU A 68 29.20 -5.22 19.76
C LEU A 68 29.23 -3.72 19.44
N LEU A 69 30.36 -3.21 18.94
CA LEU A 69 30.49 -1.82 18.51
C LEU A 69 29.59 -1.52 17.30
N ALA A 70 29.58 -2.41 16.30
CA ALA A 70 28.73 -2.27 15.12
C ALA A 70 27.23 -2.33 15.48
N LEU A 71 26.84 -3.20 16.41
CA LEU A 71 25.47 -3.28 16.91
C LEU A 71 25.04 -2.00 17.64
N ALA A 72 25.90 -1.45 18.50
CA ALA A 72 25.64 -0.19 19.19
C ALA A 72 25.46 0.98 18.20
N LEU A 73 26.30 1.05 17.16
CA LEU A 73 26.20 2.05 16.11
C LEU A 73 24.94 1.87 15.24
N ALA A 74 24.55 0.64 14.93
CA ALA A 74 23.34 0.35 14.18
C ALA A 74 22.07 0.78 14.95
N LEU A 75 22.05 0.56 16.27
CA LEU A 75 20.97 1.01 17.15
C LEU A 75 20.97 2.53 17.36
N ALA A 76 22.15 3.17 17.38
CA ALA A 76 22.29 4.62 17.46
C ALA A 76 21.76 5.36 16.22
N ARG A 77 21.51 4.63 15.11
CA ARG A 77 20.97 5.13 13.83
C ARG A 77 21.59 6.48 13.42
N PRO A 78 22.89 6.50 13.04
CA PRO A 78 23.55 7.71 12.61
C PRO A 78 22.92 8.22 11.32
N VAL A 79 22.41 9.46 11.32
CA VAL A 79 21.86 10.09 10.13
C VAL A 79 22.92 11.04 9.58
N LEU A 80 23.50 10.66 8.46
CA LEU A 80 24.30 11.57 7.63
C LEU A 80 23.31 12.34 6.75
N ARG A 81 23.29 13.67 6.84
CA ARG A 81 22.52 14.52 5.91
C ARG A 81 23.00 14.21 4.48
N PRO A 82 22.16 13.61 3.60
CA PRO A 82 22.59 13.23 2.27
C PRO A 82 22.40 14.40 1.30
N THR A 83 23.45 14.70 0.54
CA THR A 83 23.33 15.30 -0.79
C THR A 83 23.02 14.16 -1.78
N GLU A 84 22.25 14.49 -2.80
CA GLU A 84 21.40 13.60 -3.59
C GLU A 84 22.11 12.42 -4.29
N ASP A 85 21.38 11.32 -4.42
CA ASP A 85 21.69 10.06 -5.13
C ASP A 85 22.70 9.08 -4.51
N GLY A 86 22.20 8.04 -3.81
CA GLY A 86 23.02 6.85 -3.53
C GLY A 86 22.61 5.92 -2.37
N LEU A 87 21.46 6.10 -1.71
CA LEU A 87 21.18 5.40 -0.44
C LEU A 87 20.52 4.02 -0.53
N THR A 88 20.05 3.58 -1.70
CA THR A 88 19.51 2.23 -1.90
C THR A 88 20.55 1.11 -1.87
N PRO A 89 21.77 1.23 -2.44
CA PRO A 89 22.79 0.18 -2.33
C PRO A 89 23.40 0.08 -0.93
N LEU A 90 23.51 1.18 -0.18
CA LEU A 90 24.14 1.19 1.14
C LEU A 90 23.31 0.47 2.22
N LEU A 91 21.98 0.63 2.18
CA LEU A 91 21.08 -0.10 3.10
C LEU A 91 21.01 -1.59 2.75
N ALA A 92 21.04 -1.94 1.46
CA ALA A 92 21.14 -3.32 1.01
C ALA A 92 22.47 -3.97 1.43
N LEU A 93 23.59 -3.25 1.30
CA LEU A 93 24.91 -3.68 1.78
C LEU A 93 24.93 -3.87 3.30
N GLY A 94 24.29 -2.97 4.07
CA GLY A 94 24.18 -3.09 5.52
C GLY A 94 23.40 -4.33 5.97
N ALA A 95 22.32 -4.68 5.26
CA ALA A 95 21.54 -5.87 5.56
C ALA A 95 22.26 -7.18 5.14
N ILE A 96 22.94 -7.18 3.99
CA ILE A 96 23.79 -8.30 3.55
C ILE A 96 24.92 -8.51 4.56
N LEU A 97 25.55 -7.43 5.04
CA LEU A 97 26.61 -7.50 6.06
C LEU A 97 26.10 -8.10 7.37
N LEU A 98 24.89 -7.74 7.82
CA LEU A 98 24.28 -8.29 9.04
C LEU A 98 23.99 -9.80 8.91
N CYS A 99 23.53 -10.24 7.73
CA CYS A 99 23.31 -11.67 7.44
C CYS A 99 24.62 -12.46 7.41
N VAL A 100 25.67 -11.92 6.78
CA VAL A 100 27.01 -12.52 6.75
C VAL A 100 27.61 -12.59 8.17
N LEU A 101 27.40 -11.55 8.99
CA LEU A 101 27.84 -11.49 10.39
C LEU A 101 27.14 -12.57 11.25
N GLY A 102 25.84 -12.78 11.05
CA GLY A 102 25.08 -13.84 11.73
C GLY A 102 25.61 -15.24 11.41
N VAL A 103 25.93 -15.51 10.14
CA VAL A 103 26.53 -16.78 9.72
C VAL A 103 27.92 -16.98 10.35
N ALA A 104 28.75 -15.94 10.40
CA ALA A 104 30.09 -15.99 11.01
C ALA A 104 30.05 -16.26 12.52
N VAL A 105 29.08 -15.68 13.25
CA VAL A 105 28.85 -15.95 14.69
C VAL A 105 28.43 -17.40 14.91
N CYS A 106 27.55 -17.95 14.07
CA CYS A 106 27.13 -19.35 14.17
C CYS A 106 28.27 -20.33 13.87
N VAL A 107 29.11 -20.06 12.87
CA VAL A 107 30.32 -20.85 12.57
C VAL A 107 31.30 -20.81 13.74
N SER A 108 31.48 -19.65 14.37
CA SER A 108 32.37 -19.47 15.53
C SER A 108 31.85 -20.19 16.79
N LEU A 109 30.54 -20.30 16.98
CA LEU A 109 29.93 -21.05 18.09
C LEU A 109 29.90 -22.56 17.83
N ALA A 110 29.89 -22.98 16.56
CA ALA A 110 29.93 -24.39 16.15
C ALA A 110 31.33 -25.00 16.24
N TRP A 111 32.39 -24.20 16.32
CA TRP A 111 33.76 -24.69 16.41
C TRP A 111 34.11 -25.08 17.84
N GLY A 112 34.17 -26.39 18.10
CA GLY A 112 34.55 -26.97 19.39
C GLY A 112 33.39 -27.38 20.31
N ALA A 113 32.14 -27.31 19.84
CA ALA A 113 30.97 -27.76 20.59
C ALA A 113 30.55 -29.20 20.23
N ASP A 114 29.94 -29.90 21.20
CA ASP A 114 29.41 -31.25 21.03
C ASP A 114 28.42 -31.37 19.85
N PRO A 115 28.31 -32.54 19.20
CA PRO A 115 27.57 -32.72 17.94
C PRO A 115 26.07 -32.36 18.01
N VAL A 116 25.46 -32.42 19.21
CA VAL A 116 24.06 -32.03 19.45
C VAL A 116 23.87 -30.52 19.47
N VAL A 117 24.82 -29.77 20.06
CA VAL A 117 24.81 -28.30 20.10
C VAL A 117 25.04 -27.75 18.70
N ARG A 118 25.92 -28.39 17.93
CA ARG A 118 26.20 -28.04 16.53
C ARG A 118 24.96 -28.09 15.65
N ARG A 119 24.12 -29.13 15.76
CA ARG A 119 22.87 -29.25 14.98
C ARG A 119 21.82 -28.21 15.36
N ARG A 120 21.71 -27.83 16.63
CA ARG A 120 20.77 -26.80 17.09
C ARG A 120 21.18 -25.40 16.63
N CYS A 121 22.48 -25.10 16.62
CA CYS A 121 23.00 -23.82 16.13
C CYS A 121 22.88 -23.66 14.62
N THR A 122 23.02 -24.74 13.82
CA THR A 122 22.84 -24.66 12.37
C THR A 122 21.39 -24.38 11.98
N VAL A 123 20.39 -24.92 12.69
CA VAL A 123 18.97 -24.67 12.40
C VAL A 123 18.56 -23.24 12.78
N ALA A 124 19.06 -22.72 13.91
CA ALA A 124 18.82 -21.33 14.30
C ALA A 124 19.43 -20.31 13.31
N ALA A 125 20.57 -20.66 12.71
CA ALA A 125 21.23 -19.84 11.68
C ALA A 125 20.37 -19.74 10.40
N SER A 126 19.82 -20.87 9.93
CA SER A 126 18.93 -20.91 8.75
C SER A 126 17.70 -20.04 8.95
N LEU A 127 17.09 -20.09 10.14
CA LEU A 127 15.89 -19.33 10.47
C LEU A 127 16.15 -17.81 10.48
N THR A 128 17.32 -17.40 10.98
CA THR A 128 17.71 -15.98 11.06
C THR A 128 17.99 -15.37 9.69
N VAL A 129 18.61 -16.13 8.78
CA VAL A 129 18.84 -15.72 7.38
C VAL A 129 17.51 -15.60 6.62
N ILE A 130 16.59 -16.56 6.81
CA ILE A 130 15.28 -16.55 6.14
C ILE A 130 14.42 -15.37 6.63
N LEU A 131 14.38 -15.10 7.95
CA LEU A 131 13.65 -13.97 8.51
C LEU A 131 14.28 -12.62 8.10
N GLY A 132 15.61 -12.54 8.04
CA GLY A 132 16.32 -11.35 7.55
C GLY A 132 16.06 -11.05 6.08
N ALA A 133 16.07 -12.07 5.22
CA ALA A 133 15.74 -11.94 3.79
C ALA A 133 14.27 -11.57 3.55
N GLY A 134 13.34 -12.08 4.36
CA GLY A 134 11.94 -11.70 4.31
C GLY A 134 11.69 -10.24 4.71
N ALA A 135 12.39 -9.76 5.75
CA ALA A 135 12.30 -8.38 6.21
C ALA A 135 12.89 -7.37 5.22
N THR A 136 14.03 -7.69 4.59
CA THR A 136 14.64 -6.84 3.56
C THR A 136 13.80 -6.79 2.28
N TYR A 137 13.24 -7.92 1.85
CA TYR A 137 12.33 -7.96 0.71
C TYR A 137 11.04 -7.16 0.99
N GLY A 138 10.50 -7.26 2.21
CA GLY A 138 9.35 -6.45 2.65
C GLY A 138 9.65 -4.94 2.70
N LEU A 139 10.84 -4.55 3.18
CA LEU A 139 11.28 -3.14 3.23
C LEU A 139 11.54 -2.56 1.84
N ILE A 140 12.20 -3.30 0.94
CA ILE A 140 12.47 -2.89 -0.44
C ILE A 140 11.17 -2.76 -1.25
N LYS A 141 10.22 -3.69 -1.08
CA LYS A 141 8.91 -3.63 -1.75
C LYS A 141 7.98 -2.55 -1.17
N SER A 142 8.15 -2.21 0.12
CA SER A 142 7.39 -1.15 0.80
C SER A 142 7.87 0.27 0.46
N HIS A 143 9.12 0.44 -0.02
CA HIS A 143 9.72 1.74 -0.29
C HIS A 143 9.50 2.34 -1.69
N SER A 144 8.55 1.84 -2.48
CA SER A 144 8.07 2.53 -3.70
C SER A 144 7.25 3.82 -3.43
N GLY A 145 7.43 4.46 -2.27
CA GLY A 145 6.67 5.64 -1.87
C GLY A 145 7.44 6.51 -0.89
N SER A 146 8.31 7.35 -1.43
CA SER A 146 8.80 8.62 -0.86
C SER A 146 7.99 9.13 0.34
N LEU A 147 8.52 8.97 1.56
CA LEU A 147 7.88 9.41 2.80
C LEU A 147 8.59 10.59 3.48
N LEU A 148 9.77 11.00 3.00
CA LEU A 148 10.57 12.05 3.64
C LEU A 148 10.60 13.41 2.90
N LEU A 149 10.02 13.51 1.70
CA LEU A 149 9.88 14.77 0.95
C LEU A 149 8.44 15.34 0.94
N ARG A 150 7.49 14.66 1.60
CA ARG A 150 6.06 14.87 1.38
C ARG A 150 5.34 15.82 2.33
N ALA A 151 5.96 16.23 3.44
CA ALA A 151 5.23 16.97 4.47
C ALA A 151 4.85 18.40 4.06
N ASP A 152 5.52 19.00 3.06
CA ASP A 152 5.39 20.43 2.74
C ASP A 152 5.13 20.79 1.26
N ALA A 153 5.12 19.81 0.36
CA ALA A 153 4.98 20.09 -1.08
C ALA A 153 3.51 20.09 -1.53
N ARG A 154 3.07 21.22 -2.12
CA ARG A 154 1.72 21.44 -2.65
C ARG A 154 1.29 20.35 -3.61
N VAL A 155 0.02 19.99 -3.56
CA VAL A 155 -0.55 18.88 -4.33
C VAL A 155 -1.45 19.42 -5.45
N HIS A 156 -1.41 18.77 -6.61
CA HIS A 156 -2.51 18.84 -7.58
C HIS A 156 -3.37 17.58 -7.41
N ALA A 157 -4.58 17.76 -6.90
CA ALA A 157 -5.54 16.70 -6.68
C ALA A 157 -6.54 16.65 -7.84
N ILE A 158 -6.63 15.51 -8.53
CA ILE A 158 -7.71 15.24 -9.47
C ILE A 158 -8.78 14.42 -8.74
N VAL A 159 -9.92 15.04 -8.49
CA VAL A 159 -11.08 14.38 -7.89
C VAL A 159 -11.96 13.84 -9.01
N VAL A 160 -12.07 12.51 -9.09
CA VAL A 160 -12.98 11.82 -10.00
C VAL A 160 -14.20 11.38 -9.19
N LEU A 161 -15.31 12.05 -9.44
CA LEU A 161 -16.60 11.73 -8.82
C LEU A 161 -17.42 10.90 -9.80
N ASP A 162 -17.66 9.64 -9.45
CA ASP A 162 -18.58 8.79 -10.19
C ASP A 162 -20.01 9.28 -10.01
N ASN A 163 -20.64 9.66 -11.12
CA ASN A 163 -22.02 10.10 -11.18
C ASN A 163 -22.84 9.25 -12.15
N SER A 164 -22.41 8.01 -12.43
CA SER A 164 -23.18 7.08 -13.25
C SER A 164 -24.50 6.67 -12.61
N PHE A 165 -25.37 6.08 -13.42
CA PHE A 165 -26.68 5.60 -13.01
C PHE A 165 -26.64 4.67 -11.78
N SER A 166 -25.63 3.80 -11.66
CA SER A 166 -25.51 2.86 -10.54
C SER A 166 -25.29 3.55 -9.19
N MET A 167 -24.70 4.73 -9.18
CA MET A 167 -24.51 5.55 -7.98
C MET A 167 -25.85 6.05 -7.41
N GLY A 168 -26.94 5.94 -8.17
CA GLY A 168 -28.30 6.20 -7.70
C GLY A 168 -28.81 5.16 -6.69
N TYR A 169 -28.10 4.03 -6.52
CA TYR A 169 -28.46 2.99 -5.56
C TYR A 169 -28.62 3.56 -4.14
N ARG A 170 -29.72 3.18 -3.47
CA ARG A 170 -30.02 3.59 -2.10
C ARG A 170 -29.94 2.35 -1.19
N PRO A 171 -28.90 2.24 -0.35
CA PRO A 171 -28.77 1.12 0.58
C PRO A 171 -29.94 1.07 1.57
N ALA A 172 -30.44 -0.13 1.84
CA ALA A 172 -31.56 -0.30 2.77
C ALA A 172 -31.13 0.08 4.20
N GLY A 173 -31.88 1.01 4.82
CA GLY A 173 -31.60 1.46 6.19
C GLY A 173 -30.43 2.44 6.34
N ALA A 174 -29.85 2.93 5.23
CA ALA A 174 -28.83 3.97 5.33
C ALA A 174 -29.42 5.30 5.80
N ARG A 175 -28.74 5.92 6.77
CA ARG A 175 -29.02 7.30 7.20
C ARG A 175 -28.61 8.33 6.14
N GLU A 176 -27.62 7.98 5.32
CA GLU A 176 -27.04 8.79 4.25
C GLU A 176 -27.57 8.24 2.92
N GLY A 177 -28.26 9.06 2.13
CA GLY A 177 -29.17 8.59 1.07
C GLY A 177 -28.56 7.72 -0.05
N SER A 178 -28.43 8.24 -1.27
CA SER A 178 -27.87 7.43 -2.38
C SER A 178 -26.35 7.26 -2.26
N LEU A 179 -25.77 6.26 -2.93
CA LEU A 179 -24.31 6.12 -3.03
C LEU A 179 -23.67 7.38 -3.63
N PHE A 180 -24.36 8.06 -4.56
CA PHE A 180 -23.92 9.33 -5.11
C PHE A 180 -23.88 10.45 -4.07
N GLU A 181 -24.90 10.56 -3.20
CA GLU A 181 -24.92 11.54 -2.11
C GLU A 181 -23.77 11.29 -1.11
N GLN A 182 -23.50 10.02 -0.80
CA GLN A 182 -22.37 9.60 0.04
C GLN A 182 -21.03 9.91 -0.64
N ALA A 183 -20.89 9.64 -1.94
CA ALA A 183 -19.70 9.96 -2.73
C ALA A 183 -19.43 11.46 -2.79
N ARG A 184 -20.49 12.26 -3.01
CA ARG A 184 -20.43 13.73 -2.97
C ARG A 184 -20.00 14.24 -1.59
N ALA A 185 -20.53 13.66 -0.52
CA ALA A 185 -20.13 14.02 0.85
C ALA A 185 -18.63 13.72 1.11
N ARG A 186 -18.12 12.57 0.64
CA ARG A 186 -16.69 12.24 0.74
C ARG A 186 -15.81 13.16 -0.11
N ALA A 187 -16.28 13.55 -1.30
CA ALA A 187 -15.58 14.51 -2.15
C ALA A 187 -15.46 15.88 -1.46
N LEU A 188 -16.54 16.35 -0.83
CA LEU A 188 -16.55 17.59 -0.06
C LEU A 188 -15.61 17.52 1.15
N ASP A 189 -15.65 16.44 1.92
CA ASP A 189 -14.76 16.24 3.06
C ASP A 189 -13.27 16.24 2.64
N LEU A 190 -12.95 15.58 1.52
CA LEU A 190 -11.62 15.58 0.94
C LEU A 190 -11.17 17.00 0.56
N VAL A 191 -11.99 17.76 -0.17
CA VAL A 191 -11.61 19.09 -0.65
C VAL A 191 -11.53 20.11 0.50
N GLN A 192 -12.44 20.04 1.47
CA GLN A 192 -12.53 21.04 2.53
C GLN A 192 -11.63 20.75 3.75
N ARG A 193 -11.38 19.47 4.04
CA ARG A 193 -10.61 19.06 5.25
C ARG A 193 -9.33 18.30 4.93
N GLY A 194 -9.29 17.62 3.79
CA GLY A 194 -8.13 16.83 3.36
C GLY A 194 -7.03 17.68 2.69
N LEU A 195 -7.42 18.72 1.96
CA LEU A 195 -6.48 19.59 1.22
C LEU A 195 -6.12 20.85 2.00
N ARG A 196 -4.96 21.42 1.67
CA ARG A 196 -4.42 22.63 2.30
C ARG A 196 -4.56 23.83 1.38
N ASN A 197 -4.47 25.03 1.96
CA ASN A 197 -4.41 26.27 1.19
C ASN A 197 -3.20 26.26 0.24
N GLY A 198 -3.47 26.49 -1.06
CA GLY A 198 -2.47 26.47 -2.13
C GLY A 198 -2.33 25.12 -2.84
N ASP A 199 -3.05 24.08 -2.41
CA ASP A 199 -3.28 22.91 -3.24
C ASP A 199 -4.21 23.29 -4.40
N SER A 200 -4.06 22.62 -5.53
CA SER A 200 -4.91 22.84 -6.71
C SER A 200 -5.76 21.61 -6.98
N VAL A 201 -6.99 21.82 -7.44
CA VAL A 201 -7.96 20.75 -7.69
C VAL A 201 -8.50 20.80 -9.10
N SER A 202 -8.59 19.64 -9.73
CA SER A 202 -9.39 19.41 -10.93
C SER A 202 -10.52 18.43 -10.61
N LEU A 203 -11.69 18.63 -11.20
CA LEU A 203 -12.89 17.83 -10.93
C LEU A 203 -13.38 17.17 -12.22
N ILE A 204 -13.55 15.85 -12.18
CA ILE A 204 -14.12 15.03 -13.26
C ILE A 204 -15.41 14.39 -12.77
N LEU A 205 -16.46 14.44 -13.59
CA LEU A 205 -17.63 13.58 -13.49
C LEU A 205 -17.45 12.37 -14.40
N ALA A 206 -17.59 11.16 -13.85
CA ALA A 206 -17.14 9.93 -14.52
C ALA A 206 -18.13 9.32 -15.51
N ALA A 207 -19.42 9.68 -15.45
CA ALA A 207 -20.43 9.15 -16.36
C ALA A 207 -20.02 9.38 -17.83
N ASP A 208 -20.32 8.42 -18.71
CA ASP A 208 -19.91 8.45 -20.11
C ASP A 208 -20.77 9.41 -20.95
N PRO A 209 -20.16 10.36 -21.71
CA PRO A 209 -18.72 10.68 -21.76
C PRO A 209 -18.21 11.46 -20.53
N PRO A 210 -17.03 11.10 -19.97
CA PRO A 210 -16.52 11.74 -18.77
C PRO A 210 -16.23 13.22 -19.04
N ARG A 211 -16.60 14.07 -18.08
CA ARG A 211 -16.53 15.54 -18.23
C ARG A 211 -15.66 16.14 -17.14
N ALA A 212 -14.65 16.91 -17.55
CA ALA A 212 -13.89 17.77 -16.64
C ALA A 212 -14.71 19.03 -16.33
N VAL A 213 -15.39 19.06 -15.18
CA VAL A 213 -16.13 20.24 -14.70
C VAL A 213 -15.13 21.35 -14.36
N ILE A 214 -14.02 20.98 -13.73
CA ILE A 214 -12.89 21.87 -13.47
C ILE A 214 -11.68 21.32 -14.23
N GLY A 215 -11.57 21.72 -15.50
CA GLY A 215 -10.52 21.26 -16.40
C GLY A 215 -9.17 21.97 -16.25
N ARG A 216 -9.15 23.16 -15.64
CA ARG A 216 -7.90 23.83 -15.24
C ARG A 216 -7.76 23.74 -13.72
N PRO A 217 -6.60 23.35 -13.18
CA PRO A 217 -6.42 23.22 -11.74
C PRO A 217 -6.76 24.52 -11.01
N SER A 218 -7.75 24.48 -10.12
CA SER A 218 -8.20 25.63 -9.34
C SER A 218 -7.64 25.56 -7.92
N VAL A 219 -7.13 26.67 -7.41
CA VAL A 219 -6.72 26.82 -6.00
C VAL A 219 -7.86 27.28 -5.10
N ASP A 220 -8.98 27.71 -5.70
CA ASP A 220 -10.19 28.10 -4.98
C ASP A 220 -10.99 26.83 -4.63
N LEU A 221 -10.76 26.33 -3.42
CA LEU A 221 -11.40 25.11 -2.90
C LEU A 221 -12.89 25.32 -2.63
N ASP A 222 -13.34 26.55 -2.37
CA ASP A 222 -14.74 26.85 -2.13
C ASP A 222 -15.55 26.81 -3.44
N ALA A 223 -14.98 27.33 -4.52
CA ALA A 223 -15.53 27.19 -5.87
C ALA A 223 -15.60 25.70 -6.28
N VAL A 224 -14.55 24.93 -6.01
CA VAL A 224 -14.54 23.47 -6.26
C VAL A 224 -15.65 22.78 -5.46
N ALA A 225 -15.80 23.13 -4.18
CA ALA A 225 -16.86 22.56 -3.34
C ALA A 225 -18.27 22.94 -3.83
N ALA A 226 -18.44 24.13 -4.41
CA ALA A 226 -19.70 24.54 -5.04
C ALA A 226 -20.05 23.66 -6.25
N GLU A 227 -19.08 23.40 -7.13
CA GLU A 227 -19.24 22.50 -8.29
C GLU A 227 -19.56 21.06 -7.86
N ILE A 228 -18.90 20.57 -6.80
CA ILE A 228 -19.20 19.25 -6.23
C ILE A 228 -20.65 19.21 -5.71
N ARG A 229 -21.12 20.27 -5.04
CA ARG A 229 -22.51 20.37 -4.57
C ARG A 229 -23.52 20.42 -5.73
N ALA A 230 -23.17 21.10 -6.81
CA ALA A 230 -24.01 21.22 -8.00
C ALA A 230 -24.03 19.95 -8.87
N ALA A 231 -23.10 19.01 -8.66
CA ALA A 231 -23.04 17.77 -9.42
C ALA A 231 -24.32 16.93 -9.25
N THR A 232 -24.86 16.47 -10.39
CA THR A 232 -26.06 15.66 -10.48
C THR A 232 -25.76 14.23 -10.94
N LEU A 233 -26.62 13.30 -10.54
CA LEU A 233 -26.61 11.93 -11.03
C LEU A 233 -26.91 11.90 -12.53
N SER A 234 -26.18 11.09 -13.28
CA SER A 234 -26.41 10.83 -14.70
C SER A 234 -27.21 9.55 -14.90
N ALA A 235 -27.95 9.48 -16.00
CA ALA A 235 -28.57 8.24 -16.48
C ALA A 235 -27.60 7.34 -17.28
N SER A 236 -26.39 7.82 -17.56
CA SER A 236 -25.36 7.08 -18.30
C SER A 236 -24.54 6.15 -17.39
N PRO A 237 -23.94 5.08 -17.94
CA PRO A 237 -22.93 4.28 -17.24
C PRO A 237 -21.59 5.02 -17.13
N THR A 238 -20.59 4.41 -16.48
CA THR A 238 -19.20 4.90 -16.44
C THR A 238 -18.31 4.06 -17.34
N HIS A 239 -17.27 4.67 -17.94
CA HIS A 239 -16.18 3.98 -18.63
C HIS A 239 -14.82 4.45 -18.11
N PHE A 240 -14.21 3.67 -17.23
CA PHE A 240 -13.03 4.09 -16.47
C PHE A 240 -11.76 4.28 -17.32
N GLY A 241 -11.62 3.63 -18.49
CA GLY A 241 -10.50 3.93 -19.39
C GLY A 241 -10.60 5.30 -20.05
N LYS A 242 -11.81 5.78 -20.39
CA LYS A 242 -12.00 7.15 -20.88
C LYS A 242 -11.67 8.17 -19.79
N VAL A 243 -12.07 7.89 -18.55
CA VAL A 243 -11.69 8.68 -17.35
C VAL A 243 -10.17 8.72 -17.18
N ALA A 244 -9.49 7.57 -17.32
CA ALA A 244 -8.03 7.50 -17.18
C ALA A 244 -7.31 8.37 -18.21
N ARG A 245 -7.77 8.36 -19.47
CA ARG A 245 -7.22 9.21 -20.53
C ARG A 245 -7.43 10.70 -20.23
N LEU A 246 -8.63 11.07 -19.77
CA LEU A 246 -8.92 12.44 -19.36
C LEU A 246 -8.03 12.88 -18.19
N CYS A 247 -7.80 12.02 -17.19
CA CYS A 247 -6.85 12.30 -16.11
C CYS A 247 -5.44 12.56 -16.65
N LEU A 248 -4.94 11.76 -17.59
CA LEU A 248 -3.62 11.97 -18.21
C LEU A 248 -3.53 13.34 -18.89
N ASP A 249 -4.58 13.76 -19.60
CA ASP A 249 -4.62 15.07 -20.26
C ASP A 249 -4.63 16.23 -19.25
N LEU A 250 -5.34 16.09 -18.12
CA LEU A 250 -5.33 17.08 -17.04
C LEU A 250 -3.96 17.16 -16.34
N LEU A 251 -3.26 16.04 -16.16
CA LEU A 251 -1.94 16.02 -15.54
C LEU A 251 -0.87 16.75 -16.37
N ARG A 252 -1.04 16.89 -17.69
CA ARG A 252 -0.13 17.68 -18.54
C ARG A 252 -0.13 19.16 -18.17
N HIS A 253 -1.23 19.65 -17.61
CA HIS A 253 -1.42 21.04 -17.20
C HIS A 253 -1.29 21.22 -15.68
N SER A 254 -0.74 20.24 -14.98
CA SER A 254 -0.58 20.26 -13.53
C SER A 254 0.48 21.28 -13.10
N PRO A 255 0.14 22.26 -12.23
CA PRO A 255 1.10 23.24 -11.73
C PRO A 255 2.05 22.65 -10.69
N ASN A 256 1.67 21.54 -10.05
CA ASN A 256 2.38 20.97 -8.91
C ASN A 256 3.05 19.62 -9.28
N PRO A 257 4.26 19.34 -8.77
CA PRO A 257 4.94 18.07 -9.03
C PRO A 257 4.29 16.91 -8.27
N ASN A 258 3.73 17.17 -7.08
CA ASN A 258 2.97 16.16 -6.34
C ASN A 258 1.57 16.06 -6.93
N ARG A 259 1.27 14.92 -7.54
CA ARG A 259 0.01 14.64 -8.23
C ARG A 259 -0.71 13.51 -7.53
N GLU A 260 -1.97 13.74 -7.20
CA GLU A 260 -2.83 12.75 -6.56
C GLU A 260 -4.16 12.64 -7.31
N ILE A 261 -4.67 11.43 -7.44
CA ILE A 261 -5.95 11.16 -8.10
C ILE A 261 -6.82 10.40 -7.11
N TYR A 262 -7.99 10.96 -6.84
CA TYR A 262 -8.98 10.42 -5.94
C TYR A 262 -10.16 9.90 -6.74
N LEU A 263 -10.32 8.58 -6.81
CA LEU A 263 -11.43 7.94 -7.50
C LEU A 263 -12.52 7.57 -6.50
N ILE A 264 -13.69 8.20 -6.62
CA ILE A 264 -14.83 7.98 -5.73
C ILE A 264 -15.93 7.28 -6.51
N THR A 265 -16.16 5.99 -6.23
CA THR A 265 -17.04 5.11 -7.04
C THR A 265 -17.58 3.95 -6.21
N ASP A 266 -18.65 3.32 -6.68
CA ASP A 266 -19.20 2.07 -6.18
C ASP A 266 -18.41 0.82 -6.59
N CYS A 267 -17.41 0.99 -7.47
CA CYS A 267 -16.58 -0.07 -8.02
C CYS A 267 -17.37 -1.14 -8.79
N GLN A 268 -18.50 -0.79 -9.42
CA GLN A 268 -19.21 -1.74 -10.27
C GLN A 268 -18.35 -2.25 -11.42
N ALA A 269 -18.40 -3.57 -11.66
CA ALA A 269 -17.57 -4.24 -12.66
C ALA A 269 -17.80 -3.72 -14.08
N TYR A 270 -19.03 -3.30 -14.40
CA TYR A 270 -19.40 -2.82 -15.74
C TYR A 270 -18.49 -1.67 -16.22
N GLY A 271 -18.19 -0.69 -15.36
CA GLY A 271 -17.39 0.47 -15.77
C GLY A 271 -15.92 0.16 -16.07
N TRP A 272 -15.45 -1.04 -15.72
CA TRP A 272 -14.10 -1.54 -15.98
C TRP A 272 -14.05 -2.51 -17.16
N GLN A 273 -15.20 -2.85 -17.75
CA GLN A 273 -15.31 -3.73 -18.90
C GLN A 273 -15.43 -2.86 -20.15
N SER A 274 -14.36 -2.75 -20.92
CA SER A 274 -14.32 -1.97 -22.15
C SER A 274 -13.90 -2.79 -23.36
N GLU A 275 -14.33 -2.33 -24.53
CA GLU A 275 -13.75 -2.71 -25.82
C GLU A 275 -12.41 -1.98 -26.00
N GLY A 276 -11.32 -2.61 -25.55
CA GLY A 276 -9.96 -2.05 -25.69
C GLY A 276 -9.06 -2.18 -24.46
N VAL A 277 -9.10 -3.35 -23.79
CA VAL A 277 -8.39 -3.66 -22.55
C VAL A 277 -6.92 -3.21 -22.55
N ALA A 278 -6.21 -3.33 -23.67
CA ALA A 278 -4.80 -2.92 -23.79
C ALA A 278 -4.61 -1.41 -23.58
N LEU A 279 -5.37 -0.57 -24.28
CA LEU A 279 -5.24 0.89 -24.21
C LEU A 279 -5.67 1.44 -22.84
N GLU A 280 -6.58 0.77 -22.15
CA GLU A 280 -6.97 1.15 -20.79
C GLU A 280 -5.90 0.77 -19.76
N ALA A 281 -5.35 -0.43 -19.88
CA ALA A 281 -4.26 -0.88 -19.02
C ALA A 281 -3.04 0.05 -19.16
N GLU A 282 -2.71 0.46 -20.38
CA GLU A 282 -1.67 1.45 -20.65
C GLU A 282 -1.95 2.79 -19.96
N ALA A 283 -3.16 3.33 -20.09
CA ALA A 283 -3.53 4.60 -19.46
C ALA A 283 -3.42 4.53 -17.92
N TRP A 284 -3.96 3.47 -17.31
CA TRP A 284 -3.87 3.28 -15.86
C TRP A 284 -2.43 3.04 -15.37
N ASN A 285 -1.61 2.33 -16.14
CA ASN A 285 -0.20 2.14 -15.83
C ASN A 285 0.58 3.46 -15.93
N ALA A 286 0.32 4.28 -16.94
CA ALA A 286 0.91 5.60 -17.07
C ALA A 286 0.51 6.52 -15.89
N LEU A 287 -0.78 6.48 -15.49
CA LEU A 287 -1.24 7.23 -14.32
C LEU A 287 -0.53 6.82 -13.03
N ARG A 288 -0.32 5.51 -12.80
CA ARG A 288 0.40 5.01 -11.62
C ARG A 288 1.84 5.49 -11.53
N GLN A 289 2.47 5.78 -12.67
CA GLN A 289 3.84 6.30 -12.72
C GLN A 289 3.90 7.82 -12.49
N GLN A 290 2.83 8.55 -12.81
CA GLN A 290 2.80 10.02 -12.77
C GLN A 290 2.08 10.61 -11.55
N ALA A 291 1.19 9.85 -10.92
CA ALA A 291 0.37 10.31 -9.81
C ALA A 291 0.05 9.18 -8.82
N ARG A 292 -0.20 9.56 -7.57
CA ARG A 292 -0.69 8.63 -6.55
C ARG A 292 -2.19 8.40 -6.76
N LEU A 293 -2.58 7.15 -6.95
CA LEU A 293 -3.98 6.76 -7.08
C LEU A 293 -4.56 6.36 -5.71
N THR A 294 -5.67 6.96 -5.32
CA THR A 294 -6.42 6.64 -4.10
C THR A 294 -7.87 6.32 -4.46
N LEU A 295 -8.34 5.14 -4.07
CA LEU A 295 -9.72 4.70 -4.29
C LEU A 295 -10.55 4.93 -3.02
N LEU A 296 -11.58 5.76 -3.13
CA LEU A 296 -12.57 6.03 -2.08
C LEU A 296 -13.87 5.28 -2.43
N ALA A 297 -13.89 3.98 -2.16
CA ALA A 297 -15.03 3.13 -2.51
C ALA A 297 -16.28 3.45 -1.66
N VAL A 298 -17.44 3.58 -2.32
CA VAL A 298 -18.76 3.84 -1.72
C VAL A 298 -19.69 2.72 -2.12
N ARG A 299 -19.83 1.71 -1.25
CA ARG A 299 -20.52 0.46 -1.58
C ARG A 299 -21.38 -0.01 -0.42
N ASP A 300 -22.50 -0.64 -0.74
CA ASP A 300 -23.28 -1.42 0.22
C ASP A 300 -22.86 -2.89 0.16
N PRO A 301 -22.27 -3.47 1.22
CA PRO A 301 -21.89 -4.87 1.25
C PRO A 301 -23.09 -5.83 1.16
N ASN A 302 -24.30 -5.36 1.44
CA ASN A 302 -25.53 -6.14 1.41
C ASN A 302 -26.34 -5.92 0.13
N ALA A 303 -25.80 -5.18 -0.85
CA ALA A 303 -26.49 -4.94 -2.11
C ALA A 303 -26.80 -6.24 -2.84
N GLN A 304 -28.06 -6.38 -3.27
CA GLN A 304 -28.48 -7.47 -4.13
C GLN A 304 -28.21 -7.10 -5.59
N ASN A 305 -27.55 -7.98 -6.33
CA ASN A 305 -27.23 -7.75 -7.74
C ASN A 305 -28.44 -8.08 -8.64
N LEU A 306 -29.45 -7.22 -8.53
CA LEU A 306 -30.68 -7.21 -9.31
C LEU A 306 -30.67 -5.98 -10.22
N ALA A 307 -31.09 -6.13 -11.47
CA ALA A 307 -31.08 -5.05 -12.44
C ALA A 307 -32.35 -5.03 -13.29
N VAL A 308 -32.79 -3.82 -13.65
CA VAL A 308 -33.68 -3.63 -14.79
C VAL A 308 -32.82 -3.72 -16.05
N ALA A 309 -32.91 -4.85 -16.75
CA ALA A 309 -32.06 -5.17 -17.89
C ALA A 309 -32.58 -4.56 -19.20
N ASP A 310 -33.89 -4.32 -19.32
CA ASP A 310 -34.50 -3.73 -20.51
C ASP A 310 -35.86 -3.10 -20.17
N VAL A 311 -36.23 -2.03 -20.87
CA VAL A 311 -37.56 -1.40 -20.79
C VAL A 311 -38.00 -1.03 -22.21
N ARG A 312 -39.10 -1.60 -22.69
CA ARG A 312 -39.62 -1.34 -24.05
C ARG A 312 -41.10 -1.02 -24.03
N SER A 313 -41.53 -0.09 -24.88
CA SER A 313 -42.96 0.13 -25.11
C SER A 313 -43.54 -0.99 -25.98
N VAL A 314 -44.69 -1.53 -25.55
CA VAL A 314 -45.46 -2.53 -26.28
C VAL A 314 -46.52 -1.79 -27.09
N GLY A 315 -46.43 -1.86 -28.43
CA GLY A 315 -47.42 -1.27 -29.33
C GLY A 315 -46.98 -0.02 -30.10
N GLY A 316 -45.70 0.36 -30.07
CA GLY A 316 -45.15 1.44 -30.90
C GLY A 316 -45.02 2.77 -30.17
N ILE A 317 -45.28 3.88 -30.86
CA ILE A 317 -45.04 5.25 -30.35
C ILE A 317 -46.04 5.59 -29.24
N VAL A 318 -45.52 6.05 -28.10
CA VAL A 318 -46.32 6.54 -26.98
C VAL A 318 -46.96 7.89 -27.36
N THR A 319 -48.28 7.99 -27.24
CA THR A 319 -49.03 9.22 -27.57
C THR A 319 -49.78 9.75 -26.35
N VAL A 320 -49.86 11.08 -26.25
CA VAL A 320 -50.56 11.77 -25.15
C VAL A 320 -52.04 11.39 -25.16
N GLY A 321 -52.58 11.01 -24.00
CA GLY A 321 -54.00 10.67 -23.82
C GLY A 321 -54.37 9.21 -24.12
N ARG A 322 -53.41 8.36 -24.48
CA ARG A 322 -53.63 6.90 -24.63
C ARG A 322 -52.82 6.11 -23.61
N GLN A 323 -53.38 4.98 -23.15
CA GLN A 323 -52.65 4.05 -22.30
C GLN A 323 -51.48 3.43 -23.07
N ALA A 324 -50.27 3.60 -22.55
CA ALA A 324 -49.07 2.94 -23.04
C ALA A 324 -48.76 1.73 -22.16
N ARG A 325 -48.36 0.62 -22.78
CA ARG A 325 -47.89 -0.57 -22.07
C ARG A 325 -46.38 -0.65 -22.19
N PHE A 326 -45.71 -1.02 -21.11
CA PHE A 326 -44.28 -1.25 -21.09
C PHE A 326 -44.01 -2.70 -20.73
N ARG A 327 -43.02 -3.29 -21.39
CA ARG A 327 -42.44 -4.58 -21.03
C ARG A 327 -41.08 -4.31 -20.40
N VAL A 328 -40.90 -4.80 -19.18
CA VAL A 328 -39.68 -4.59 -18.40
C VAL A 328 -39.03 -5.95 -18.20
N ARG A 329 -37.75 -6.08 -18.51
CA ARG A 329 -36.99 -7.30 -18.24
C ARG A 329 -36.15 -7.09 -17.01
N LEU A 330 -36.32 -7.96 -16.03
CA LEU A 330 -35.54 -7.98 -14.79
C LEU A 330 -34.49 -9.08 -14.89
N ALA A 331 -33.27 -8.79 -14.45
CA ALA A 331 -32.19 -9.77 -14.36
C ALA A 331 -31.76 -9.92 -12.90
N ASN A 332 -31.61 -11.16 -12.46
CA ASN A 332 -31.10 -11.50 -11.13
C ASN A 332 -29.78 -12.22 -11.25
N HIS A 333 -28.69 -11.59 -10.83
CA HIS A 333 -27.35 -12.18 -10.82
C HIS A 333 -27.00 -12.85 -9.48
N THR A 334 -27.91 -12.83 -8.51
CA THR A 334 -27.74 -13.46 -7.21
C THR A 334 -28.06 -14.96 -7.26
N PRO A 335 -27.52 -15.78 -6.34
CA PRO A 335 -27.79 -17.22 -6.31
C PRO A 335 -29.15 -17.58 -5.68
N ARG A 336 -30.01 -16.61 -5.38
CA ARG A 336 -31.32 -16.85 -4.74
C ARG A 336 -32.44 -16.22 -5.54
N THR A 337 -33.57 -16.93 -5.63
CA THR A 337 -34.80 -16.35 -6.14
C THR A 337 -35.24 -15.23 -5.21
N THR A 338 -35.59 -14.09 -5.77
CA THR A 338 -35.94 -12.89 -5.00
C THR A 338 -37.23 -12.29 -5.54
N ALA A 339 -38.20 -12.10 -4.65
CA ALA A 339 -39.40 -11.33 -4.95
C ALA A 339 -39.10 -9.83 -4.79
N VAL A 340 -39.29 -9.07 -5.86
CA VAL A 340 -39.09 -7.62 -5.87
C VAL A 340 -40.39 -6.91 -6.20
N ASN A 341 -40.57 -5.72 -5.63
CA ASN A 341 -41.64 -4.82 -6.02
C ASN A 341 -41.10 -3.83 -7.06
N LEU A 342 -41.56 -3.95 -8.29
CA LEU A 342 -41.22 -3.06 -9.39
C LEU A 342 -42.19 -1.87 -9.38
N LEU A 343 -41.65 -0.66 -9.18
CA LEU A 343 -42.42 0.59 -9.21
C LEU A 343 -42.11 1.35 -10.51
N LEU A 344 -43.14 1.68 -11.27
CA LEU A 344 -43.08 2.61 -12.38
C LEU A 344 -43.40 4.02 -11.88
N GLU A 345 -42.51 4.96 -12.11
CA GLU A 345 -42.73 6.38 -11.84
C GLU A 345 -42.68 7.18 -13.14
N VAL A 346 -43.59 8.13 -13.28
CA VAL A 346 -43.63 9.10 -14.39
C VAL A 346 -43.53 10.50 -13.78
N ASP A 347 -42.52 11.26 -14.19
CA ASP A 347 -42.22 12.58 -13.64
C ASP A 347 -42.12 12.61 -12.10
N GLY A 348 -41.53 11.55 -11.54
CA GLY A 348 -41.35 11.38 -10.09
C GLY A 348 -42.62 11.07 -9.30
N LYS A 349 -43.73 10.74 -9.99
CA LYS A 349 -44.97 10.29 -9.36
C LYS A 349 -45.17 8.79 -9.60
N PRO A 350 -45.54 8.01 -8.57
CA PRO A 350 -45.82 6.59 -8.73
C PRO A 350 -47.04 6.38 -9.63
N ALA A 351 -46.85 5.60 -10.70
CA ALA A 351 -47.89 5.28 -11.68
C ALA A 351 -48.43 3.86 -11.48
N GLU A 352 -47.57 2.86 -11.31
CA GLU A 352 -47.96 1.45 -11.16
C GLU A 352 -46.91 0.67 -10.35
N SER A 353 -47.34 -0.35 -9.60
CA SER A 353 -46.46 -1.21 -8.80
C SER A 353 -46.82 -2.68 -9.02
N VAL A 354 -45.83 -3.51 -9.34
CA VAL A 354 -46.02 -4.94 -9.60
C VAL A 354 -44.99 -5.77 -8.83
N GLN A 355 -45.44 -6.79 -8.12
CA GLN A 355 -44.54 -7.75 -7.49
C GLN A 355 -44.15 -8.84 -8.49
N VAL A 356 -42.84 -9.02 -8.68
CA VAL A 356 -42.29 -10.01 -9.60
C VAL A 356 -41.29 -10.88 -8.85
N GLU A 357 -41.41 -12.19 -9.02
CA GLU A 357 -40.43 -13.14 -8.49
C GLU A 357 -39.39 -13.44 -9.57
N VAL A 358 -38.13 -13.05 -9.30
CA VAL A 358 -37.03 -13.21 -10.27
C VAL A 358 -36.17 -14.40 -9.85
N PRO A 359 -36.09 -15.47 -10.67
CA PRO A 359 -35.36 -16.69 -10.33
C PRO A 359 -33.87 -16.43 -10.11
N ALA A 360 -33.23 -17.25 -9.27
CA ALA A 360 -31.79 -17.21 -9.05
C ALA A 360 -31.01 -17.31 -10.39
N ARG A 361 -30.07 -16.39 -10.63
CA ARG A 361 -29.27 -16.34 -11.87
C ARG A 361 -30.11 -16.37 -13.15
N GLY A 362 -31.32 -15.80 -13.11
CA GLY A 362 -32.26 -15.83 -14.22
C GLY A 362 -32.89 -14.47 -14.51
N GLU A 363 -33.87 -14.47 -15.39
CA GLU A 363 -34.61 -13.28 -15.82
C GLU A 363 -36.11 -13.47 -15.61
N ALA A 364 -36.83 -12.36 -15.42
CA ALA A 364 -38.29 -12.30 -15.39
C ALA A 364 -38.78 -11.11 -16.23
N THR A 365 -40.05 -11.11 -16.66
CA THR A 365 -40.62 -10.08 -17.55
C THR A 365 -42.00 -9.65 -17.10
#